data_AF-A0A352KJJ9-F1
#
_entry.id   AF-A0A352KJJ9-F1
#
_cell.length_a   1.000
_cell.length_b   1.000
_cell.length_c   1.000
_cell.angle_alpha   90.00
_cell.angle_beta   90.00
_cell.angle_gamma   90.00
#
_symmetry.space_group_name_H-M   'P 1'
#
loop_
_entity.id
_entity.type
_entity.pdbx_description
1 polymer ?
#
loop_
_entity_poly.entity_id
_entity_poly.type
_entity_poly.pdbx_seq_one_letter_code
_entity_poly.pdbx_strand_id
1 'polypeptide(L)'
;GLMATLLHMFNHALMKGALFLALTSVAFRLKQTNLTNMAGIGRQMPLTMAAVVVGGLSLIGTPLTVGFISKWYLVLAAIEQGWWPLAFVVLFGSLLALIYVWRIVETAYFQP
;
A
#
# COMPACT_ATOMS: atom_id res chain seq x y z
N GLY A 1 1.92 -17.44 -17.64
CA GLY A 1 3.25 -16.97 -17.20
C GLY A 1 3.48 -15.52 -17.58
N LEU A 2 3.94 -15.27 -18.81
CA LEU A 2 4.46 -13.97 -19.26
C LEU A 2 3.46 -12.79 -19.22
N MET A 3 2.22 -12.99 -19.68
CA MET A 3 1.21 -11.92 -19.66
C MET A 3 0.81 -11.51 -18.23
N ALA A 4 0.68 -12.50 -17.33
CA ALA A 4 0.33 -12.26 -15.93
C ALA A 4 1.46 -11.53 -15.19
N THR A 5 2.72 -11.89 -15.44
CA THR A 5 3.88 -11.19 -14.85
C THR A 5 4.02 -9.77 -15.38
N LEU A 6 3.82 -9.54 -16.68
CA LEU A 6 3.86 -8.20 -17.27
C LEU A 6 2.76 -7.28 -16.72
N LEU A 7 1.50 -7.77 -16.66
CA LEU A 7 0.39 -7.03 -16.07
C LEU A 7 0.62 -6.72 -14.59
N HIS A 8 1.14 -7.70 -13.83
CA HIS A 8 1.46 -7.49 -12.42
C HIS A 8 2.55 -6.42 -12.25
N MET A 9 3.66 -6.52 -12.99
CA MET A 9 4.75 -5.54 -12.95
C MET A 9 4.27 -4.13 -13.32
N PHE A 10 3.48 -4.01 -14.39
CA PHE A 10 2.94 -2.72 -14.84
C PHE A 10 2.04 -2.08 -13.79
N ASN A 11 1.07 -2.84 -13.25
CA ASN A 11 0.18 -2.36 -12.21
C ASN A 11 0.93 -2.00 -10.92
N HIS A 12 1.92 -2.80 -10.55
CA HIS A 12 2.74 -2.55 -9.38
C HIS A 12 3.61 -1.29 -9.55
N ALA A 13 4.15 -1.06 -10.74
CA ALA A 13 4.88 0.16 -11.08
C ALA A 13 3.96 1.40 -11.03
N LEU A 14 2.76 1.31 -11.60
CA LEU A 14 1.75 2.38 -11.52
C LEU A 14 1.36 2.71 -10.09
N MET A 15 1.08 1.70 -9.27
CA MET A 15 0.73 1.87 -7.86
C MET A 15 1.85 2.56 -7.08
N LYS A 16 3.09 2.07 -7.20
CA LYS A 16 4.24 2.69 -6.54
C LYS A 16 4.46 4.11 -7.05
N GLY A 17 4.38 4.33 -8.37
CA GLY A 17 4.50 5.65 -8.97
C GLY A 17 3.48 6.64 -8.41
N ALA A 18 2.21 6.24 -8.35
CA ALA A 18 1.14 7.07 -7.79
C ALA A 18 1.37 7.40 -6.30
N LEU A 19 1.80 6.41 -5.50
CA LEU A 19 2.13 6.62 -4.09
C LEU A 19 3.30 7.61 -3.91
N PHE A 20 4.40 7.43 -4.65
CA PHE A 20 5.55 8.32 -4.57
C PHE A 20 5.20 9.73 -5.03
N LEU A 21 4.41 9.89 -6.10
CA LEU A 21 3.95 11.20 -6.56
C LEU A 21 3.05 11.88 -5.52
N ALA A 22 2.10 11.15 -4.95
CA ALA A 22 1.21 11.69 -3.92
C ALA A 22 1.99 12.12 -2.67
N LEU A 23 2.87 11.27 -2.15
CA LEU A 23 3.73 11.59 -1.01
C LEU A 23 4.70 12.74 -1.31
N THR A 24 5.24 12.82 -2.53
CA THR A 24 6.10 13.93 -2.96
C THR A 24 5.33 15.24 -2.98
N SER A 25 4.09 15.25 -3.44
CA SER A 25 3.25 16.46 -3.42
C SER A 25 2.93 16.92 -1.98
N VAL A 26 2.74 15.98 -1.05
CA VAL A 26 2.61 16.27 0.38
C VAL A 26 3.89 16.88 0.93
N ALA A 27 5.03 16.25 0.66
CA ALA A 27 6.35 16.73 1.11
C ALA A 27 6.67 18.11 0.52
N PHE A 28 6.28 18.38 -0.72
CA PHE A 28 6.45 19.69 -1.36
C PHE A 28 5.63 20.78 -0.66
N ARG A 29 4.40 20.47 -0.24
CA ARG A 29 3.53 21.41 0.49
C ARG A 29 4.00 21.66 1.92
N LEU A 30 4.38 20.60 2.65
CA LEU A 30 4.81 20.69 4.05
C LEU A 30 6.27 21.12 4.20
N LYS A 31 7.08 21.02 3.13
CA LYS A 31 8.56 21.13 3.14
C LYS A 31 9.23 20.26 4.21
N GLN A 32 8.55 19.19 4.60
CA GLN A 32 8.93 18.28 5.67
C GLN A 32 8.48 16.87 5.31
N THR A 33 9.22 15.88 5.77
CA THR A 33 9.00 14.45 5.47
C THR A 33 8.64 13.63 6.70
N ASN A 34 8.58 14.27 7.87
CA ASN A 34 8.23 13.61 9.12
C ASN A 34 6.73 13.32 9.17
N LEU A 35 6.38 12.08 9.55
CA LEU A 35 4.99 11.65 9.65
C LEU A 35 4.18 12.52 10.62
N THR A 36 4.77 12.90 11.75
CA THR A 36 4.15 13.78 12.76
C THR A 36 3.70 15.12 12.19
N ASN A 37 4.34 15.58 11.12
CA ASN A 37 4.10 16.89 10.53
C ASN A 37 3.03 16.81 9.43
N MET A 38 2.57 15.59 9.11
CA MET A 38 1.44 15.33 8.22
C MET A 38 0.10 15.34 8.97
N ALA A 39 0.08 15.67 10.27
CA ALA A 39 -1.14 15.77 11.06
C ALA A 39 -2.17 16.71 10.38
N GLY A 40 -3.41 16.23 10.22
CA GLY A 40 -4.50 16.99 9.63
C GLY A 40 -4.40 17.28 8.12
N ILE A 41 -3.38 16.79 7.40
CA ILE A 41 -3.20 17.08 5.97
C ILE A 41 -4.32 16.54 5.09
N GLY A 42 -5.06 15.53 5.55
CA GLY A 42 -6.23 14.98 4.87
C GLY A 42 -7.32 16.02 4.60
N ARG A 43 -7.41 17.09 5.42
CA ARG A 43 -8.32 18.22 5.18
C ARG A 43 -7.78 19.24 4.17
N GLN A 44 -6.46 19.40 4.10
CA GLN A 44 -5.80 20.38 3.23
C GLN A 44 -5.55 19.85 1.81
N MET A 45 -5.32 18.54 1.67
CA MET A 45 -5.03 17.84 0.42
C MET A 45 -5.87 16.55 0.29
N PRO A 46 -7.21 16.64 0.25
CA PRO A 46 -8.08 15.46 0.29
C PRO A 46 -7.89 14.52 -0.91
N LEU A 47 -7.67 15.05 -2.11
CA LEU A 47 -7.45 14.26 -3.32
C LEU A 47 -6.11 13.49 -3.26
N THR A 48 -5.05 14.16 -2.83
CA THR A 48 -3.73 13.54 -2.67
C THR A 48 -3.76 12.46 -1.60
N MET A 49 -4.41 12.73 -0.46
CA MET A 49 -4.52 11.74 0.61
C MET A 49 -5.43 10.58 0.23
N ALA A 50 -6.49 10.80 -0.56
CA ALA A 50 -7.26 9.71 -1.14
C ALA A 50 -6.40 8.81 -2.04
N ALA A 51 -5.51 9.39 -2.86
CA ALA A 51 -4.56 8.61 -3.67
C ALA A 51 -3.57 7.82 -2.80
N VAL A 52 -3.08 8.40 -1.70
CA VAL A 52 -2.23 7.69 -0.72
C VAL A 52 -2.98 6.52 -0.08
N VAL A 53 -4.23 6.71 0.32
CA VAL A 53 -5.08 5.66 0.90
C VAL A 53 -5.30 4.53 -0.10
N VAL A 54 -5.72 4.84 -1.33
CA VAL A 54 -5.96 3.83 -2.38
C VAL A 54 -4.68 3.05 -2.70
N GLY A 55 -3.55 3.74 -2.83
CA GLY A 55 -2.26 3.08 -3.02
C GLY A 55 -1.85 2.21 -1.82
N GLY A 56 -2.10 2.69 -0.60
CA GLY A 56 -1.85 1.96 0.64
C GLY A 56 -2.69 0.70 0.77
N LEU A 57 -3.98 0.77 0.45
CA LEU A 57 -4.88 -0.39 0.40
C LEU A 57 -4.37 -1.45 -0.59
N SER A 58 -3.82 -1.01 -1.71
CA SER A 58 -3.22 -1.91 -2.69
C SER A 58 -1.90 -2.53 -2.22
N LEU A 59 -1.13 -1.88 -1.35
CA LEU A 59 0.03 -2.49 -0.66
C LEU A 59 -0.38 -3.50 0.42
N ILE A 60 -1.43 -3.18 1.19
CA ILE A 60 -2.03 -4.11 2.16
C ILE A 60 -2.49 -5.37 1.44
N GLY A 61 -2.98 -5.23 0.22
CA GLY A 61 -3.55 -6.31 -0.55
C GLY A 61 -5.00 -6.54 -0.14
N THR A 62 -5.79 -5.47 -0.02
CA THR A 62 -7.23 -5.59 0.22
C THR A 62 -7.92 -6.20 -1.00
N PRO A 63 -9.01 -6.98 -0.82
CA PRO A 63 -9.80 -7.46 -1.95
C PRO A 63 -10.19 -6.27 -2.85
N LEU A 64 -10.12 -6.47 -4.18
CA LEU A 64 -10.17 -5.45 -5.26
C LEU A 64 -8.85 -4.78 -5.65
N THR A 65 -7.73 -5.09 -4.99
CA THR A 65 -6.43 -4.50 -5.33
C THR A 65 -5.48 -5.48 -6.01
N VAL A 66 -4.52 -4.94 -6.77
CA VAL A 66 -3.52 -5.75 -7.47
C VAL A 66 -2.62 -6.50 -6.48
N GLY A 67 -2.34 -5.90 -5.32
CA GLY A 67 -1.56 -6.57 -4.27
C GLY A 67 -2.26 -7.77 -3.66
N PHE A 68 -3.60 -7.80 -3.64
CA PHE A 68 -4.35 -8.98 -3.21
C PHE A 68 -4.13 -10.16 -4.15
N ILE A 69 -4.24 -9.92 -5.47
CA ILE A 69 -4.08 -10.97 -6.49
C ILE A 69 -2.72 -11.65 -6.31
N SER A 70 -1.64 -10.87 -6.18
CA SER A 70 -0.29 -11.41 -6.03
C SER A 70 -0.10 -12.23 -4.76
N LYS A 71 -0.58 -11.72 -3.63
CA LYS A 71 -0.47 -12.42 -2.33
C LYS A 71 -1.33 -13.69 -2.32
N TRP A 72 -2.52 -13.64 -2.92
CA TRP A 72 -3.41 -14.78 -3.05
C TRP A 72 -2.73 -15.92 -3.82
N TYR A 73 -2.15 -15.63 -5.00
CA TYR A 73 -1.42 -16.64 -5.77
C TYR A 73 -0.20 -17.20 -5.02
N LEU A 74 0.53 -16.36 -4.27
CA LEU A 74 1.66 -16.82 -3.45
C LEU A 74 1.21 -17.77 -2.33
N VAL A 75 0.14 -17.43 -1.63
CA VAL A 75 -0.43 -18.28 -0.57
C VAL A 75 -0.95 -19.59 -1.15
N LEU A 76 -1.67 -19.54 -2.27
CA LEU A 76 -2.22 -20.72 -2.93
C LEU A 76 -1.10 -21.68 -3.38
N ALA A 77 -0.08 -21.15 -4.05
CA ALA A 77 1.09 -21.94 -4.48
C ALA A 77 1.87 -22.51 -3.29
N ALA A 78 1.99 -21.75 -2.19
CA ALA A 78 2.65 -22.22 -0.98
C ALA A 78 1.88 -23.37 -0.32
N ILE A 79 0.54 -23.31 -0.30
CA ILE A 79 -0.31 -24.39 0.23
C ILE A 79 -0.23 -25.63 -0.66
N GLU A 80 -0.33 -25.47 -1.98
CA GLU A 80 -0.24 -26.58 -2.95
C GLU A 80 1.10 -27.33 -2.89
N GLN A 81 2.19 -26.63 -2.62
CA GLN A 81 3.52 -27.24 -2.45
C GLN A 81 3.81 -27.71 -1.00
N GLY A 82 2.85 -27.57 -0.08
CA GLY A 82 3.03 -27.93 1.33
C GLY A 82 3.94 -26.98 2.12
N TRP A 83 4.33 -25.84 1.55
CA TRP A 83 5.18 -24.82 2.16
C TRP A 83 4.38 -23.83 3.01
N TRP A 84 3.61 -24.35 3.96
CA TRP A 84 2.79 -23.56 4.88
C TRP A 84 3.52 -22.42 5.64
N PRO A 85 4.83 -22.48 5.97
CA PRO A 85 5.51 -21.35 6.61
C PRO A 85 5.60 -20.12 5.70
N LEU A 86 5.71 -20.33 4.38
CA LEU A 86 5.75 -19.25 3.39
C LEU A 86 4.41 -18.50 3.33
N ALA A 87 3.29 -19.23 3.39
CA ALA A 87 1.96 -18.63 3.49
C ALA A 87 1.85 -17.74 4.74
N PHE A 88 2.38 -18.21 5.89
CA PHE A 88 2.38 -17.43 7.12
C PHE A 88 3.20 -16.13 6.99
N VAL A 89 4.39 -16.19 6.39
CA VAL A 89 5.22 -15.00 6.14
C VAL A 89 4.50 -13.97 5.26
N VAL A 90 3.80 -14.42 4.22
CA VAL A 90 3.04 -13.54 3.32
C VAL A 90 1.87 -12.86 4.04
N LEU A 91 1.13 -13.61 4.87
CA LEU A 91 0.03 -13.07 5.66
C LEU A 91 0.54 -12.09 6.72
N PHE A 92 1.62 -12.43 7.41
CA PHE A 92 2.24 -11.57 8.43
C PHE A 92 2.78 -10.27 7.83
N GLY A 93 3.44 -10.32 6.68
CA GLY A 93 3.86 -9.12 5.95
C GLY A 93 2.69 -8.22 5.54
N SER A 94 1.52 -8.79 5.29
CA SER A 94 0.30 -8.04 4.96
C SER A 94 -0.30 -7.35 6.19
N LEU A 95 -0.26 -8.01 7.35
CA LEU A 95 -0.62 -7.41 8.63
C LEU A 95 0.30 -6.23 8.97
N LEU A 96 1.61 -6.38 8.82
CA LEU A 96 2.55 -5.27 8.99
C LEU A 96 2.25 -4.12 8.01
N ALA A 97 1.87 -4.44 6.77
CA ALA A 97 1.46 -3.45 5.80
C ALA A 97 0.24 -2.65 6.22
N LEU A 98 -0.75 -3.32 6.79
CA LEU A 98 -1.92 -2.67 7.35
C LEU A 98 -1.53 -1.70 8.48
N ILE A 99 -0.63 -2.12 9.37
CA ILE A 99 -0.20 -1.28 10.50
C ILE A 99 0.47 0.01 10.01
N TYR A 100 1.45 -0.06 9.09
CA TYR A 100 2.15 1.16 8.67
C TYR A 100 1.29 2.08 7.79
N VAL A 101 0.42 1.53 6.92
CA VAL A 101 -0.50 2.33 6.12
C VAL A 101 -1.53 2.99 7.03
N TRP A 102 -2.07 2.25 7.99
CA TRP A 102 -3.02 2.80 8.96
C TRP A 102 -2.43 3.96 9.75
N ARG A 103 -1.18 3.87 10.20
CA ARG A 103 -0.50 5.00 10.88
C ARG A 103 -0.47 6.26 10.01
N ILE A 104 -0.29 6.14 8.70
CA ILE A 104 -0.33 7.29 7.77
C ILE A 104 -1.73 7.89 7.71
N VAL A 105 -2.76 7.04 7.60
CA VAL A 105 -4.16 7.47 7.55
C VAL A 105 -4.58 8.12 8.87
N GLU A 106 -4.23 7.50 9.99
CA GLU A 106 -4.49 8.01 11.34
C GLU A 106 -3.90 9.40 11.53
N THR A 107 -2.61 9.57 11.23
CA THR A 107 -1.96 10.88 11.34
C THR A 107 -2.56 11.89 10.38
N ALA A 108 -2.79 11.53 9.11
CA ALA A 108 -3.31 12.48 8.13
C ALA A 108 -4.74 12.96 8.39
N TYR A 109 -5.61 12.12 8.97
CA TYR A 109 -7.04 12.41 9.10
C TYR A 109 -7.52 12.63 10.55
N PHE A 110 -6.92 11.96 11.52
CA PHE A 110 -7.44 11.90 12.90
C PHE A 110 -6.59 12.66 13.91
N GLN A 111 -5.34 12.98 13.61
CA GLN A 111 -4.53 13.84 14.46
C GLN A 111 -4.83 15.33 14.17
N PRO A 112 -4.97 16.17 15.23
CA PRO A 112 -5.33 17.57 15.12
C PRO A 112 -4.26 18.43 14.44
#